data_AF-A0A6I4MV68-F1
#
_entry.id   AF-A0A6I4MV68-F1
#
_cell.length_a   1.000
_cell.length_b   1.000
_cell.length_c   1.000
_cell.angle_alpha   90.00
_cell.angle_beta   90.00
_cell.angle_gamma   90.00
#
_symmetry.space_group_name_H-M   'P 1'
#
loop_
_entity.id
_entity.type
_entity.pdbx_description
1 polymer ?
#
loop_
_entity_poly.entity_id
_entity_poly.type
_entity_poly.pdbx_seq_one_letter_code
_entity_poly.pdbx_strand_id
1 'polypeptide(L)'
;MTNDLRELVTMRLAELGSPERPLSYRAAAARSSGRVSHGTIGRIARGDHAGLLTGETIDGLALALGVHPTVVEQAAGMYRERPLEPFHMPARADRLTRRERGVILAMVDALLAAAEQGHSMEPAAATGLPPQKYATPDIYAAAGSSAQDAYDLVAYSADGSGSLSKADMETIRRHEEEEEKRRRQDEDVDED
;
A
#
# COMPACT_ATOMS: atom_id res chain seq x y z
N MET A 1 -17.18 -8.62 -9.60
CA MET A 1 -16.98 -7.18 -9.89
C MET A 1 -16.37 -7.07 -11.26
N THR A 2 -17.05 -6.45 -12.22
CA THR A 2 -16.53 -6.26 -13.57
C THR A 2 -15.39 -5.24 -13.49
N ASN A 3 -14.16 -5.74 -13.65
CA ASN A 3 -12.96 -4.94 -13.78
C ASN A 3 -13.03 -4.17 -15.11
N ASP A 4 -13.70 -3.00 -15.11
CA ASP A 4 -13.80 -2.11 -16.26
C ASP A 4 -12.83 -0.94 -16.09
N LEU A 5 -11.81 -0.88 -16.94
CA LEU A 5 -10.85 0.22 -16.98
C LEU A 5 -11.52 1.59 -17.10
N ARG A 6 -12.65 1.66 -17.81
CA ARG A 6 -13.44 2.89 -17.91
C ARG A 6 -13.94 3.33 -16.54
N GLU A 7 -14.49 2.41 -15.76
CA GLU A 7 -15.03 2.67 -14.41
C GLU A 7 -13.92 3.11 -13.45
N LEU A 8 -12.76 2.44 -13.49
CA LEU A 8 -11.60 2.85 -12.71
C LEU A 8 -11.19 4.29 -13.02
N VAL A 9 -11.12 4.64 -14.30
CA VAL A 9 -10.70 5.98 -14.74
C VAL A 9 -11.73 7.03 -14.33
N THR A 10 -13.03 6.80 -14.58
CA THR A 10 -14.07 7.78 -14.25
C THR A 10 -14.18 8.00 -12.73
N MET A 11 -14.13 6.93 -11.95
CA MET A 11 -14.14 6.98 -10.49
C MET A 11 -12.94 7.77 -9.95
N ARG A 12 -11.71 7.42 -10.37
CA ARG A 12 -10.51 8.11 -9.89
C ARG A 12 -10.43 9.56 -10.32
N LEU A 13 -10.94 9.92 -11.50
CA LEU A 13 -11.02 11.32 -11.90
C LEU A 13 -12.01 12.10 -11.04
N ALA A 14 -13.12 11.50 -10.63
CA ALA A 14 -14.05 12.13 -9.69
C ALA A 14 -13.41 12.33 -8.30
N GLU A 15 -12.72 11.32 -7.78
CA GLU A 15 -12.04 11.38 -6.47
C GLU A 15 -10.88 12.37 -6.41
N LEU A 16 -10.11 12.50 -7.50
CA LEU A 16 -8.99 13.44 -7.59
C LEU A 16 -9.43 14.88 -7.92
N GLY A 17 -10.69 15.06 -8.31
CA GLY A 17 -11.28 16.35 -8.59
C GLY A 17 -11.87 17.01 -7.35
N SER A 18 -12.68 18.04 -7.58
CA SER A 18 -13.59 18.58 -6.56
C SER A 18 -14.96 17.89 -6.67
N PRO A 19 -15.79 17.89 -5.62
CA PRO A 19 -17.11 17.25 -5.64
C PRO A 19 -18.00 17.68 -6.82
N GLU A 20 -17.88 18.94 -7.26
CA GLU A 20 -18.63 19.49 -8.38
C GLU A 20 -17.91 19.37 -9.74
N ARG A 21 -16.62 19.04 -9.71
CA ARG A 21 -15.77 19.07 -10.91
C ARG A 21 -14.70 17.98 -10.85
N PRO A 22 -14.93 16.84 -11.52
CA PRO A 22 -13.91 15.82 -11.71
C PRO A 22 -12.62 16.39 -12.31
N LEU A 23 -11.49 15.75 -11.99
CA LEU A 23 -10.20 16.09 -12.55
C LEU A 23 -10.26 16.03 -14.08
N SER A 24 -9.88 17.12 -14.74
CA SER A 24 -9.88 17.16 -16.20
C SER A 24 -8.84 16.18 -16.78
N TYR A 25 -9.11 15.61 -17.96
CA TYR A 25 -8.16 14.73 -18.64
C TYR A 25 -6.79 15.37 -18.91
N ARG A 26 -6.76 16.70 -19.12
CA ARG A 26 -5.51 17.45 -19.28
C ARG A 26 -4.72 17.51 -17.98
N ALA A 27 -5.40 17.76 -16.86
CA ALA A 27 -4.77 17.75 -15.54
C ALA A 27 -4.28 16.34 -15.16
N ALA A 28 -5.06 15.30 -15.48
CA ALA A 28 -4.64 13.91 -15.29
C ALA A 28 -3.41 13.54 -16.13
N ALA A 29 -3.37 13.96 -17.41
CA ALA A 29 -2.22 13.71 -18.28
C ALA A 29 -0.95 14.42 -17.80
N ALA A 30 -1.08 15.64 -17.24
CA ALA A 30 0.04 16.36 -16.64
C ALA A 30 0.69 15.57 -15.48
N ARG A 31 -0.10 14.79 -14.74
CA ARG A 31 0.39 13.91 -13.65
C ARG A 31 1.10 12.66 -14.13
N SER A 32 0.91 12.24 -15.38
CA SER A 32 1.56 11.04 -15.95
C SER A 32 3.01 11.25 -16.39
N SER A 33 3.59 12.43 -16.16
CA SER A 33 4.95 12.79 -16.62
C SER A 33 5.15 12.59 -18.14
N GLY A 34 4.10 12.89 -18.94
CA GLY A 34 4.13 12.75 -20.40
C GLY A 34 3.95 11.33 -20.95
N ARG A 35 3.82 10.31 -20.09
CA ARG A 35 3.66 8.92 -20.53
C ARG A 35 2.31 8.63 -21.18
N VAL A 36 1.28 9.41 -20.85
CA VAL A 36 -0.06 9.25 -21.43
C VAL A 36 -0.64 10.59 -21.84
N SER A 37 -1.17 10.65 -23.06
CA SER A 37 -1.84 11.85 -23.56
C SER A 37 -3.25 12.01 -22.97
N HIS A 38 -3.72 13.25 -22.83
CA HIS A 38 -5.09 13.54 -22.40
C HIS A 38 -6.15 12.90 -23.33
N GLY A 39 -5.85 12.75 -24.63
CA GLY A 39 -6.71 12.08 -25.59
C GLY A 39 -6.78 10.56 -25.36
N THR A 40 -5.70 9.94 -24.88
CA THR A 40 -5.69 8.53 -24.47
C THR A 40 -6.56 8.32 -23.23
N ILE A 41 -6.40 9.15 -22.19
CA ILE A 41 -7.25 9.09 -20.99
C ILE A 41 -8.72 9.29 -21.36
N GLY A 42 -9.03 10.27 -22.22
CA GLY A 42 -10.40 10.54 -22.66
C GLY A 42 -11.00 9.46 -23.56
N ARG A 43 -10.19 8.68 -24.30
CA ARG A 43 -10.68 7.49 -25.02
C ARG A 43 -11.01 6.35 -24.05
N ILE A 44 -10.12 6.10 -23.10
CA ILE A 44 -10.34 5.07 -22.07
C ILE A 44 -11.60 5.37 -21.25
N ALA A 45 -11.76 6.62 -20.78
CA ALA A 45 -12.93 7.05 -20.01
C ALA A 45 -14.26 6.95 -20.77
N ARG A 46 -14.24 6.87 -22.11
CA ARG A 46 -15.43 6.63 -22.94
C ARG A 46 -15.66 5.15 -23.26
N GLY A 47 -14.71 4.28 -22.93
CA GLY A 47 -14.71 2.88 -23.37
C GLY A 47 -14.14 2.68 -24.77
N ASP A 48 -13.64 3.74 -25.42
CA ASP A 48 -13.10 3.72 -26.79
C ASP A 48 -11.61 3.30 -26.84
N HIS A 49 -11.20 2.40 -25.95
CA HIS A 49 -9.83 1.87 -25.92
C HIS A 49 -9.83 0.46 -26.51
N ALA A 50 -9.37 0.33 -27.75
CA ALA A 50 -9.23 -0.95 -28.42
C ALA A 50 -7.77 -1.42 -28.33
N GLY A 51 -7.58 -2.63 -27.81
CA GLY A 51 -6.28 -3.31 -27.80
C GLY A 51 -5.62 -3.45 -26.43
N LEU A 52 -4.46 -4.09 -26.43
CA LEU A 52 -3.61 -4.28 -25.26
C LEU A 52 -2.93 -2.95 -24.90
N LEU A 53 -3.00 -2.56 -23.63
CA LEU A 53 -2.23 -1.42 -23.14
C LEU A 53 -0.76 -1.79 -23.07
N THR A 54 0.12 -0.86 -23.49
CA THR A 54 1.56 -1.04 -23.28
C THR A 54 1.90 -0.84 -21.80
N GLY A 55 3.01 -1.43 -21.33
CA GLY A 55 3.51 -1.20 -19.96
C GLY A 55 3.71 0.28 -19.65
N GLU A 56 4.20 1.06 -20.63
CA GLU A 56 4.33 2.52 -20.49
C GLU A 56 2.98 3.22 -20.30
N THR A 57 1.94 2.79 -21.00
CA THR A 57 0.58 3.33 -20.87
C THR A 57 0.00 2.98 -19.51
N ILE A 58 0.23 1.76 -19.02
CA ILE A 58 -0.19 1.29 -17.69
C ILE A 58 0.47 2.15 -16.61
N ASP A 59 1.78 2.31 -16.67
CA ASP A 59 2.52 3.13 -15.70
C ASP A 59 2.05 4.60 -15.73
N GLY A 60 1.85 5.15 -16.92
CA GLY A 60 1.38 6.52 -17.06
C GLY A 60 -0.05 6.71 -16.55
N LEU A 61 -0.94 5.73 -16.74
CA LEU A 61 -2.28 5.71 -16.14
C LEU A 61 -2.22 5.59 -14.62
N ALA A 62 -1.36 4.71 -14.10
CA ALA A 62 -1.14 4.53 -12.67
C ALA A 62 -0.71 5.84 -12.01
N LEU A 63 0.24 6.56 -12.62
CA LEU A 63 0.68 7.89 -12.18
C LEU A 63 -0.43 8.94 -12.31
N ALA A 64 -1.14 8.97 -13.44
CA ALA A 64 -2.23 9.91 -13.68
C ALA A 64 -3.34 9.81 -12.62
N LEU A 65 -3.73 8.58 -12.29
CA LEU A 65 -4.84 8.24 -11.41
C LEU A 65 -4.42 8.03 -9.95
N GLY A 66 -3.11 8.03 -9.65
CA GLY A 66 -2.57 7.79 -8.31
C GLY A 66 -2.97 6.41 -7.77
N VAL A 67 -2.87 5.38 -8.59
CA VAL A 67 -3.17 3.98 -8.22
C VAL A 67 -1.97 3.08 -8.54
N HIS A 68 -1.93 1.88 -7.97
CA HIS A 68 -0.88 0.91 -8.30
C HIS A 68 -1.06 0.38 -9.73
N PRO A 69 0.02 0.15 -10.52
CA PRO A 69 -0.05 -0.39 -11.88
C PRO A 69 -0.89 -1.67 -12.00
N THR A 70 -0.80 -2.54 -11.00
CA THR A 70 -1.60 -3.78 -10.90
C THR A 70 -3.10 -3.54 -10.94
N VAL A 71 -3.60 -2.44 -10.36
CA VAL A 71 -5.04 -2.12 -10.38
C VAL A 71 -5.47 -1.75 -11.80
N VAL A 72 -4.62 -1.03 -12.53
CA VAL A 72 -4.85 -0.70 -13.95
C VAL A 72 -4.79 -1.95 -14.81
N GLU A 73 -3.84 -2.86 -14.57
CA GLU A 73 -3.74 -4.15 -15.25
C GLU A 73 -4.98 -5.02 -15.01
N GLN A 74 -5.46 -5.07 -13.76
CA GLN A 74 -6.68 -5.81 -13.39
C GLN A 74 -7.89 -5.23 -14.11
N ALA A 75 -8.07 -3.90 -14.06
CA ALA A 75 -9.16 -3.20 -14.73
C ALA A 75 -9.09 -3.31 -16.26
N ALA A 76 -7.90 -3.44 -16.84
CA ALA A 76 -7.70 -3.67 -18.26
C ALA A 76 -7.89 -5.15 -18.68
N GLY A 77 -8.19 -6.06 -17.74
CA GLY A 77 -8.25 -7.49 -18.01
C GLY A 77 -6.90 -8.10 -18.42
N MET A 78 -5.80 -7.37 -18.18
CA MET A 78 -4.43 -7.76 -18.49
C MET A 78 -3.72 -8.43 -17.32
N TYR A 79 -4.29 -8.32 -16.10
CA TYR A 79 -3.79 -9.05 -14.95
C TYR A 79 -4.02 -10.54 -15.15
N ARG A 80 -2.99 -11.19 -15.67
CA ARG A 80 -2.75 -12.59 -15.39
C ARG A 80 -1.96 -12.59 -14.10
N GLU A 81 -2.45 -13.29 -13.08
CA GLU A 81 -1.55 -13.76 -12.04
C GLU A 81 -0.40 -14.42 -12.79
N ARG A 82 0.77 -13.77 -12.80
CA ARG A 82 1.95 -14.42 -13.38
C ARG A 82 2.04 -15.75 -12.65
N PRO A 83 2.35 -16.86 -13.35
CA PRO A 83 2.75 -18.06 -12.65
C PRO A 83 3.85 -17.62 -11.68
N LEU A 84 3.52 -17.58 -10.39
CA LEU A 84 4.48 -17.22 -9.37
C LEU A 84 5.58 -18.25 -9.55
N GLU A 85 6.83 -17.80 -9.59
CA GLU A 85 7.92 -18.75 -9.43
C GLU A 85 7.63 -19.60 -8.20
N PRO A 86 7.94 -20.91 -8.22
CA PRO A 86 7.69 -21.77 -7.08
C PRO A 86 8.16 -21.10 -5.80
N PHE A 87 7.27 -21.00 -4.81
CA PHE A 87 7.62 -20.34 -3.57
C PHE A 87 8.74 -21.14 -2.89
N HIS A 88 9.93 -20.55 -2.86
CA HIS A 88 11.09 -21.10 -2.17
C HIS A 88 11.20 -20.49 -0.78
N MET A 89 11.34 -21.35 0.23
CA MET A 89 11.64 -20.89 1.57
C MET A 89 12.99 -20.14 1.58
N PRO A 90 13.09 -18.98 2.26
CA PRO A 90 14.35 -18.26 2.35
C PRO A 90 15.37 -19.12 3.11
N ALA A 91 16.66 -19.04 2.77
CA ALA A 91 17.72 -19.87 3.37
C ALA A 91 17.77 -19.82 4.92
N ARG A 92 17.34 -18.71 5.53
CA ARG A 92 17.23 -18.60 7.00
C ARG A 92 16.25 -19.60 7.62
N ALA A 93 15.30 -20.13 6.85
CA ALA A 93 14.33 -21.13 7.30
C ALA A 93 14.98 -22.48 7.64
N ASP A 94 16.22 -22.74 7.19
CA ASP A 94 16.98 -23.93 7.57
C ASP A 94 17.30 -23.98 9.06
N ARG A 95 17.27 -22.83 9.74
CA ARG A 95 17.47 -22.73 11.19
C ARG A 95 16.28 -23.24 12.00
N LEU A 96 15.13 -23.45 11.36
CA LEU A 96 13.91 -23.87 12.04
C LEU A 96 14.03 -25.33 12.51
N THR A 97 13.64 -25.53 13.76
CA THR A 97 13.48 -26.85 14.35
C THR A 97 12.39 -27.64 13.62
N ARG A 98 12.35 -28.96 13.83
CA ARG A 98 11.31 -29.82 13.23
C ARG A 98 9.89 -29.39 13.61
N ARG A 99 9.71 -28.93 14.86
CA ARG A 99 8.40 -28.48 15.37
C ARG A 99 7.95 -27.19 14.69
N GLU A 100 8.85 -26.21 14.56
CA GLU A 100 8.55 -24.93 13.90
C GLU A 100 8.25 -25.12 12.42
N ARG A 101 9.00 -25.99 11.73
CA ARG A 101 8.69 -26.37 10.35
C ARG A 101 7.30 -26.98 10.22
N GLY A 102 6.90 -27.83 11.17
CA GLY A 102 5.56 -28.40 11.21
C GLY A 102 4.45 -27.35 11.30
N VAL A 103 4.67 -26.28 12.09
CA VAL A 103 3.71 -25.16 12.20
C VAL A 103 3.57 -24.39 10.89
N ILE A 104 4.70 -24.10 10.24
CA ILE A 104 4.69 -23.38 8.95
C ILE A 104 3.97 -24.21 7.88
N LEU A 105 4.24 -25.51 7.81
CA LEU A 105 3.56 -26.41 6.88
C LEU A 105 2.05 -26.45 7.15
N ALA A 106 1.63 -26.59 8.41
CA ALA A 106 0.21 -26.56 8.78
C ALA A 106 -0.47 -25.22 8.39
N MET A 107 0.24 -24.10 8.49
CA MET A 107 -0.27 -22.81 8.05
C MET A 107 -0.41 -22.73 6.52
N VAL A 108 0.57 -23.24 5.78
CA VAL A 108 0.49 -23.33 4.31
C VAL A 108 -0.68 -24.23 3.90
N ASP A 109 -0.84 -25.39 4.52
CA ASP A 109 -1.95 -26.31 4.26
C ASP A 109 -3.31 -25.65 4.54
N ALA A 110 -3.41 -24.88 5.63
CA ALA A 110 -4.63 -24.13 5.95
C ALA A 110 -4.95 -23.05 4.91
N LEU A 111 -3.94 -22.32 4.41
CA LEU A 111 -4.11 -21.33 3.36
C LEU A 111 -4.54 -21.96 2.03
N LEU A 112 -3.93 -23.11 1.67
CA LEU A 112 -4.30 -23.85 0.46
C LEU A 112 -5.73 -24.41 0.57
N ALA A 113 -6.09 -25.01 1.71
CA ALA A 113 -7.44 -25.50 1.94
C ALA A 113 -8.49 -24.37 1.91
N ALA A 114 -8.17 -23.19 2.46
CA ALA A 114 -9.03 -22.02 2.38
C ALA A 114 -9.17 -21.49 0.95
N ALA A 115 -8.09 -21.52 0.14
CA ALA A 115 -8.14 -21.12 -1.26
C ALA A 115 -9.01 -22.07 -2.09
N GLU A 116 -8.89 -23.39 -1.88
CA GLU A 116 -9.73 -24.40 -2.52
C GLU A 116 -11.22 -24.23 -2.17
N GLN A 117 -11.53 -23.89 -0.92
CA GLN A 117 -12.90 -23.65 -0.48
C GLN A 117 -13.43 -22.28 -0.97
N GLY A 118 -12.58 -21.26 -0.99
CA GLY A 118 -12.91 -19.89 -1.39
C GLY A 118 -13.13 -19.68 -2.88
N HIS A 119 -12.68 -20.59 -3.75
CA HIS A 119 -13.03 -20.56 -5.18
C HIS A 119 -14.50 -20.96 -5.47
N SER A 120 -15.26 -21.36 -4.43
CA SER A 120 -16.67 -21.73 -4.56
C SER A 120 -17.65 -20.80 -3.84
N MET A 121 -17.22 -19.68 -3.26
CA MET A 121 -18.12 -18.82 -2.49
C MET A 121 -17.86 -17.32 -2.70
N GLU A 122 -18.85 -16.65 -3.28
CA GLU A 122 -19.14 -15.23 -3.07
C GLU A 122 -19.14 -14.88 -1.56
N PRO A 123 -18.84 -13.63 -1.19
CA PRO A 123 -18.59 -13.26 0.19
C PRO A 123 -19.88 -13.24 1.00
N ALA A 124 -20.20 -14.35 1.65
CA ALA A 124 -21.23 -14.41 2.67
C ALA A 124 -20.57 -14.39 4.06
N ALA A 125 -20.73 -13.24 4.72
CA ALA A 125 -20.84 -13.04 6.17
C ALA A 125 -19.98 -13.91 7.11
N ALA A 126 -19.08 -13.23 7.84
CA ALA A 126 -18.50 -13.67 9.09
C ALA A 126 -19.53 -14.38 10.00
N THR A 127 -19.40 -15.69 10.17
CA THR A 127 -20.12 -16.43 11.23
C THR A 127 -19.26 -17.60 11.74
N GLY A 128 -18.76 -17.46 12.97
CA GLY A 128 -18.63 -18.54 13.96
C GLY A 128 -17.52 -19.58 13.81
N LEU A 129 -16.35 -19.32 14.39
CA LEU A 129 -15.43 -20.38 14.84
C LEU A 129 -15.87 -20.91 16.22
N PRO A 130 -16.02 -22.23 16.45
CA PRO A 130 -16.08 -22.78 17.79
C PRO A 130 -14.67 -22.82 18.42
N PRO A 131 -14.52 -22.58 19.74
CA PRO A 131 -13.21 -22.52 20.39
C PRO A 131 -12.64 -23.93 20.60
N GLN A 132 -11.62 -24.29 19.83
CA GLN A 132 -10.74 -25.43 20.16
C GLN A 132 -9.67 -24.95 21.16
N LYS A 133 -9.71 -25.54 22.36
CA LYS A 133 -8.78 -25.31 23.46
C LYS A 133 -7.35 -25.70 23.05
N TYR A 134 -6.52 -24.71 22.73
CA TYR A 134 -5.07 -24.86 22.86
C TYR A 134 -4.68 -24.31 24.23
N ALA A 135 -4.22 -25.20 25.11
CA ALA A 135 -3.65 -24.85 26.39
C ALA A 135 -2.44 -23.93 26.17
N THR A 136 -2.57 -22.67 26.57
CA THR A 136 -1.47 -21.73 26.75
C THR A 136 -0.60 -22.19 27.93
N PRO A 137 0.72 -22.38 27.79
CA PRO A 137 1.59 -22.23 28.94
C PRO A 137 1.65 -20.74 29.31
N ASP A 138 1.43 -20.47 30.60
CA ASP A 138 1.61 -19.16 31.26
C ASP A 138 2.95 -18.51 30.87
N ILE A 139 2.92 -17.42 30.11
CA ILE A 139 4.10 -16.54 29.93
C ILE A 139 3.79 -15.07 30.25
N TYR A 140 2.56 -14.69 30.59
CA TYR A 140 2.22 -13.28 30.86
C TYR A 140 1.55 -13.09 32.22
N ALA A 141 2.33 -13.30 33.28
CA ALA A 141 2.03 -12.82 34.63
C ALA A 141 3.10 -11.82 35.08
N ALA A 142 3.21 -10.70 34.37
CA ALA A 142 3.80 -9.45 34.89
C ALA A 142 3.60 -8.31 33.89
N ALA A 143 3.40 -7.11 34.43
CA ALA A 143 3.27 -5.81 33.78
C ALA A 143 1.87 -5.47 33.25
N GLY A 144 1.11 -4.80 34.10
CA GLY A 144 -0.12 -4.12 33.71
C GLY A 144 0.11 -2.77 33.02
N SER A 145 -1.03 -2.23 32.62
CA SER A 145 -1.32 -0.83 32.28
C SER A 145 -1.13 -0.34 30.84
N SER A 146 -2.28 0.17 30.37
CA SER A 146 -2.54 1.24 29.41
C SER A 146 -2.20 1.05 27.93
N ALA A 147 -3.30 0.85 27.18
CA ALA A 147 -3.49 1.34 25.83
C ALA A 147 -3.17 2.84 25.72
N GLN A 148 -2.85 3.26 24.49
CA GLN A 148 -2.63 4.63 24.04
C GLN A 148 -1.27 5.19 24.43
N ASP A 149 -0.29 5.01 23.55
CA ASP A 149 0.47 6.15 23.03
C ASP A 149 1.25 5.78 21.76
N ALA A 150 1.16 6.70 20.81
CA ALA A 150 2.14 7.02 19.77
C ALA A 150 2.57 5.93 18.77
N TYR A 151 2.06 6.08 17.55
CA TYR A 151 2.67 5.60 16.32
C TYR A 151 4.12 6.10 16.21
N ASP A 152 5.07 5.19 16.38
CA ASP A 152 6.50 5.46 16.28
C ASP A 152 6.94 5.40 14.80
N LEU A 153 7.26 6.56 14.23
CA LEU A 153 7.88 6.70 12.92
C LEU A 153 9.38 6.41 13.04
N VAL A 154 9.79 5.16 12.80
CA VAL A 154 11.21 4.81 12.69
C VAL A 154 11.56 4.58 11.22
N ALA A 155 12.26 5.54 10.62
CA ALA A 155 12.87 5.37 9.31
C ALA A 155 14.05 4.39 9.42
N TYR A 156 13.95 3.25 8.73
CA TYR A 156 15.01 2.25 8.70
C TYR A 156 16.15 2.69 7.77
N SER A 157 17.37 2.80 8.28
CA SER A 157 18.58 2.76 7.45
C SER A 157 18.84 1.32 6.97
N ALA A 158 19.37 1.17 5.77
CA ALA A 158 19.50 -0.12 5.06
C ALA A 158 20.47 -1.14 5.70
N ASP A 159 21.16 -0.77 6.78
CA ASP A 159 22.13 -1.58 7.51
C ASP A 159 21.62 -2.07 8.88
N GLY A 160 20.41 -1.69 9.30
CA GLY A 160 19.75 -2.24 10.49
C GLY A 160 20.41 -1.86 11.84
N SER A 161 21.37 -0.94 11.83
CA SER A 161 21.85 -0.29 13.06
C SER A 161 21.09 1.01 13.19
N GLY A 162 20.21 1.15 14.18
CA GLY A 162 19.32 2.31 14.37
C GLY A 162 20.08 3.62 14.62
N SER A 163 20.74 4.13 13.58
CA SER A 163 21.49 5.36 13.57
C SER A 163 20.82 6.31 12.57
N LEU A 164 20.49 7.50 13.04
CA LEU A 164 19.86 8.53 12.23
C LEU A 164 20.76 8.87 11.04
N SER A 165 20.18 8.87 9.83
CA SER A 165 20.90 9.25 8.62
C SER A 165 21.45 10.67 8.75
N LYS A 166 22.62 10.95 8.16
CA LYS A 166 23.18 12.32 8.12
C LYS A 166 22.21 13.34 7.52
N ALA A 167 21.38 12.91 6.56
CA ALA A 167 20.36 13.76 5.95
C ALA A 167 19.22 14.11 6.93
N ASP A 168 18.82 13.17 7.79
CA ASP A 168 17.78 13.40 8.80
C ASP A 168 18.31 14.29 9.93
N MET A 169 19.56 14.10 10.35
CA MET A 169 20.23 14.98 11.32
C MET A 169 20.32 16.43 10.82
N GLU A 170 20.58 16.64 9.52
CA GLU A 170 20.63 17.98 8.93
C GLU A 170 19.23 18.61 8.82
N THR A 171 18.21 17.78 8.59
CA THR A 171 16.81 18.23 8.54
C THR A 171 16.33 18.66 9.93
N ILE A 172 16.66 17.90 10.98
CA ILE A 172 16.35 18.25 12.37
C ILE A 172 17.06 19.56 12.75
N ARG A 173 18.36 19.69 12.44
CA ARG A 173 19.13 20.90 12.73
C ARG A 173 18.54 22.14 12.06
N ARG A 174 18.13 22.05 10.79
CA ARG A 174 17.53 23.19 10.07
C ARG A 174 16.21 23.62 10.69
N HIS A 175 15.41 22.66 11.15
CA HIS A 175 14.14 22.94 11.81
C HIS A 175 14.33 23.63 13.17
N GLU A 176 15.33 23.19 13.96
CA GLU A 176 15.69 23.84 15.23
C GLU A 176 16.20 25.28 15.01
N GLU A 177 17.04 25.52 14.01
CA GLU A 177 17.54 26.87 13.67
C GLU A 177 16.39 27.80 13.20
N GLU A 178 15.38 27.27 12.51
CA GLU A 178 14.20 28.03 12.08
C GLU A 178 13.24 28.34 13.25
N GLU A 179 13.05 27.41 14.19
CA GLU A 179 12.25 27.65 15.39
C GLU A 179 12.90 28.67 16.33
N GLU A 180 14.21 28.62 16.50
CA GLU A 180 14.93 29.61 17.33
C GLU A 180 14.85 31.01 16.71
N LYS A 181 14.91 31.11 15.37
CA LYS A 181 14.76 32.37 14.66
C LYS A 181 13.35 32.95 14.78
N ARG A 182 12.32 32.10 14.76
CA ARG A 182 10.93 32.52 15.00
C ARG A 182 10.73 33.02 16.41
N ARG A 183 11.24 32.31 17.42
CA ARG A 183 11.18 32.75 18.82
C ARG A 183 11.80 34.12 19.04
N ARG A 184 12.98 34.38 18.46
CA ARG A 184 13.63 35.70 18.57
C ARG A 184 12.87 36.81 17.84
N GLN A 185 12.21 36.49 16.71
CA GLN A 185 11.34 37.45 16.02
C GLN A 185 10.09 37.80 16.80
N ASP A 186 9.58 36.87 17.61
CA ASP A 186 8.40 37.11 18.45
C ASP A 186 8.78 37.91 19.73
N GLU A 187 10.01 37.76 20.25
CA GLU A 187 10.51 38.53 21.40
C GLU A 187 10.79 40.01 21.07
N ASP A 188 11.10 40.35 19.81
CA ASP A 188 11.35 41.74 19.37
C ASP A 188 10.06 42.55 19.11
N VAL A 189 8.85 41.96 19.27
CA VAL A 189 7.55 42.62 18.98
C VAL A 189 6.88 43.19 20.25
N ASP A 190 7.38 42.85 21.44
CA ASP A 190 6.81 43.31 22.72
C ASP A 190 7.54 44.52 23.36
N GLU A 191 8.53 45.12 22.68
CA GLU A 191 9.14 46.41 23.06
C GLU A 191 8.91 47.48 21.96
N ASP A 192 7.67 47.97 21.84
CA ASP A 192 7.36 49.31 21.29
C ASP A 192 6.03 49.86 21.85
#